data_AF-A0A1F4CV45-F1
#
_entry.id   AF-A0A1F4CV45-F1
#
_cell.length_a   1.000
_cell.length_b   1.000
_cell.length_c   1.000
_cell.angle_alpha   90.00
_cell.angle_beta   90.00
_cell.angle_gamma   90.00
#
_symmetry.space_group_name_H-M   'P 1'
#
loop_
_entity.id
_entity.type
_entity.pdbx_description
1 polymer ?
#
loop_
_entity_poly.entity_id
_entity_poly.type
_entity_poly.pdbx_seq_one_letter_code
_entity_poly.pdbx_strand_id
1 'polypeptide(L)'
;MKLTAIFGLLLATVLWMGSAMATPPDKSVEFAGGALGKVTLDGKVHADKGAKCPDCHPKVFQMKKGATKFKMADINAGKACGVCHDGKKGFKANDPANCSKCHKK
;
A
#
# COMPACT_ATOMS: atom_id res chain seq x y z
N MET A 1 29.67 -38.83 8.07
CA MET A 1 29.62 -37.72 7.09
C MET A 1 28.21 -37.54 6.49
N LYS A 2 27.14 -37.39 7.30
CA LYS A 2 25.78 -37.11 6.79
C LYS A 2 24.89 -36.26 7.72
N LEU A 3 25.46 -35.67 8.79
CA LEU A 3 24.68 -34.91 9.79
C LEU A 3 25.02 -33.42 9.85
N THR A 4 26.11 -32.97 9.22
CA THR A 4 26.51 -31.55 9.18
C THR A 4 25.81 -30.76 8.07
N ALA A 5 25.19 -31.44 7.09
CA ALA A 5 24.53 -30.79 5.95
C ALA A 5 23.08 -30.33 6.22
N ILE A 6 22.44 -30.80 7.31
CA ILE A 6 21.03 -30.48 7.60
C ILE A 6 20.91 -29.14 8.36
N PHE A 7 21.92 -28.79 9.17
CA PHE A 7 21.94 -27.52 9.90
C PHE A 7 22.28 -26.31 9.02
N GLY A 8 22.91 -26.53 7.86
CA GLY A 8 23.25 -25.47 6.89
C GLY A 8 22.07 -25.01 6.02
N LEU A 9 21.00 -25.81 5.92
CA LEU A 9 19.86 -25.50 5.04
C LEU A 9 18.72 -24.76 5.75
N LEU A 10 18.67 -24.80 7.09
CA LEU A 10 17.67 -24.07 7.89
C LEU A 10 18.05 -22.60 8.15
N LEU A 11 19.28 -22.18 7.88
CA LEU A 11 19.71 -20.78 8.04
C LEU A 11 19.31 -19.86 6.86
N ALA A 12 18.82 -20.39 5.74
CA ALA A 12 18.51 -19.59 4.55
C ALA A 12 17.04 -19.13 4.45
N THR A 13 16.15 -19.54 5.35
CA THR A 13 14.71 -19.20 5.27
C THR A 13 14.25 -18.13 6.27
N VAL A 14 15.13 -17.62 7.14
CA VAL A 14 14.75 -16.66 8.22
C VAL A 14 14.89 -15.19 7.79
N LEU A 15 15.40 -14.89 6.58
CA LEU A 15 15.61 -13.50 6.14
C LEU A 15 14.50 -12.89 5.27
N TRP A 16 13.28 -13.43 5.30
CA TRP A 16 12.11 -12.73 4.76
C TRP A 16 11.01 -12.50 5.81
N MET A 17 11.39 -12.22 7.06
CA MET A 17 10.50 -11.44 7.93
C MET A 17 10.46 -10.00 7.39
N GLY A 18 9.58 -9.77 6.41
CA GLY A 18 9.21 -8.42 5.99
C GLY A 18 8.65 -7.69 7.22
N SER A 19 9.44 -6.79 7.78
CA SER A 19 9.04 -5.96 8.91
C SER A 19 7.72 -5.29 8.58
N ALA A 20 6.69 -5.56 9.39
CA ALA A 20 5.41 -4.88 9.32
C ALA A 20 5.58 -3.45 9.85
N MET A 21 6.30 -2.62 9.10
CA MET A 21 6.33 -1.19 9.33
C MET A 21 4.93 -0.67 9.02
N ALA A 22 4.27 -0.07 10.00
CA ALA A 22 3.17 0.85 9.73
C ALA A 22 3.64 1.90 8.71
N THR A 23 2.72 2.57 8.03
CA THR A 23 3.05 3.77 7.25
C THR A 23 2.77 4.99 8.09
N PRO A 24 3.66 5.37 9.03
CA PRO A 24 3.55 6.66 9.68
C PRO A 24 3.72 7.78 8.65
N PRO A 25 3.39 9.03 9.02
CA PRO A 25 3.52 10.19 8.13
C PRO A 25 4.88 10.36 7.47
N ASP A 26 5.96 9.79 7.97
CA ASP A 26 7.30 9.86 7.39
C ASP A 26 7.66 8.66 6.48
N LYS A 27 6.68 7.83 6.12
CA LYS A 27 6.87 6.61 5.34
C LYS A 27 5.88 6.49 4.19
N SER A 28 6.22 5.63 3.23
CA SER A 28 5.39 5.32 2.07
C SER A 28 5.14 3.81 1.91
N VAL A 29 3.99 3.43 1.36
CA VAL A 29 3.72 2.05 0.89
C VAL A 29 3.65 2.02 -0.62
N GLU A 30 4.30 1.03 -1.22
CA GLU A 30 4.13 0.71 -2.62
C GLU A 30 3.10 -0.40 -2.84
N PHE A 31 2.25 -0.20 -3.84
CA PHE A 31 1.29 -1.17 -4.36
C PHE A 31 1.66 -1.52 -5.80
N ALA A 32 1.47 -2.78 -6.17
CA ALA A 32 1.52 -3.16 -7.57
C ALA A 32 0.36 -2.50 -8.32
N GLY A 33 0.64 -1.61 -9.27
CA GLY A 33 -0.38 -0.99 -10.13
C GLY A 33 -0.51 -1.65 -11.51
N GLY A 34 -0.04 -2.89 -11.64
CA GLY A 34 -0.14 -3.68 -12.85
C GLY A 34 0.62 -3.05 -14.03
N ALA A 35 0.03 -3.13 -15.22
CA ALA A 35 0.62 -2.61 -16.47
C ALA A 35 0.84 -1.08 -16.47
N LEU A 36 0.21 -0.34 -15.57
CA LEU A 36 0.34 1.12 -15.47
C LEU A 36 1.53 1.56 -14.61
N GLY A 37 2.22 0.63 -13.95
CA GLY A 37 3.35 0.92 -13.06
C GLY A 37 2.97 0.90 -11.58
N LYS A 38 3.97 1.04 -10.72
CA LYS A 38 3.78 0.99 -9.27
C LYS A 38 3.04 2.22 -8.76
N VAL A 39 2.31 2.05 -7.66
CA VAL A 39 1.60 3.13 -6.98
C VAL A 39 2.18 3.33 -5.60
N THR A 40 2.64 4.54 -5.31
CA THR A 40 3.17 4.89 -3.99
C THR A 40 2.15 5.71 -3.22
N LEU A 41 1.72 5.21 -2.07
CA LEU A 41 1.00 5.97 -1.06
C LEU A 41 2.02 6.61 -0.14
N ASP A 42 2.11 7.94 -0.17
CA ASP A 42 2.99 8.72 0.69
C ASP A 42 2.22 9.18 1.95
N GLY A 43 2.65 8.74 3.13
CA GLY A 43 2.02 9.08 4.40
C GLY A 43 2.12 10.57 4.72
N LYS A 44 3.19 11.24 4.27
CA LYS A 44 3.45 12.65 4.55
C LYS A 44 2.47 13.52 3.79
N VAL A 45 2.30 13.25 2.50
CA VAL A 45 1.37 13.97 1.64
C VAL A 45 -0.05 13.89 2.18
N HIS A 46 -0.46 12.72 2.69
CA HIS A 46 -1.79 12.56 3.27
C HIS A 46 -1.92 13.24 4.64
N ALA A 47 -0.90 13.13 5.51
CA ALA A 47 -0.89 13.78 6.81
C ALA A 47 -0.85 15.32 6.71
N ASP A 48 -0.06 15.88 5.79
CA ASP A 48 0.01 17.32 5.50
C ASP A 48 -1.35 17.85 4.99
N LYS A 49 -2.16 16.99 4.36
CA LYS A 49 -3.54 17.28 3.95
C LYS A 49 -4.57 17.05 5.07
N GLY A 50 -4.11 16.75 6.29
CA GLY A 50 -4.94 16.61 7.48
C GLY A 50 -5.50 15.22 7.73
N ALA A 51 -5.08 14.19 6.98
CA ALA A 51 -5.48 12.82 7.26
C ALA A 51 -4.83 12.31 8.55
N LYS A 52 -5.64 11.74 9.43
CA LYS A 52 -5.20 11.16 10.71
C LYS A 52 -5.23 9.64 10.64
N CYS A 53 -4.50 8.98 11.55
CA CYS A 53 -4.46 7.52 11.65
C CYS A 53 -5.84 6.83 11.59
N PRO A 54 -6.89 7.28 12.34
CA PRO A 54 -8.20 6.64 12.31
C PRO A 54 -9.00 6.88 11.02
N ASP A 55 -8.61 7.86 10.19
CA ASP A 55 -9.26 8.10 8.89
C ASP A 55 -8.91 6.99 7.90
N CYS A 56 -7.73 6.38 8.05
CA CYS A 56 -7.26 5.27 7.23
C CYS A 56 -7.48 3.92 7.91
N HIS A 57 -7.21 3.81 9.21
CA HIS A 57 -7.13 2.54 9.92
C HIS A 57 -8.19 2.37 10.99
N PRO A 58 -8.71 1.14 11.18
CA PRO A 58 -8.59 -0.02 10.28
C PRO A 58 -9.62 0.04 9.13
N LYS A 59 -10.45 1.10 9.07
CA LYS A 59 -11.64 1.18 8.22
C LYS A 59 -11.34 1.06 6.73
N VAL A 60 -10.33 1.78 6.23
CA VAL A 60 -9.98 1.83 4.80
C VAL A 60 -8.87 0.83 4.49
N PHE A 61 -7.84 0.81 5.34
CA PHE A 61 -6.70 -0.09 5.23
C PHE A 61 -6.49 -0.82 6.56
N GLN A 62 -6.06 -2.08 6.49
CA GLN A 62 -5.61 -2.83 7.65
C GLN A 62 -4.19 -2.39 8.01
N MET A 63 -3.85 -2.38 9.29
CA MET A 63 -2.49 -2.10 9.78
C MET A 63 -1.53 -3.28 9.57
N LYS A 64 -1.64 -3.93 8.41
CA LYS A 64 -0.82 -5.05 7.99
C LYS A 64 -0.58 -4.94 6.50
N LYS A 65 0.69 -4.81 6.11
CA LYS A 65 1.08 -4.66 4.69
C LYS A 65 0.50 -5.81 3.87
N GLY A 66 -0.19 -5.46 2.78
CA GLY A 66 -0.78 -6.42 1.85
C GLY A 66 -2.01 -7.17 2.36
N ALA A 67 -2.54 -6.87 3.57
CA ALA A 67 -3.77 -7.48 4.07
C ALA A 67 -5.02 -6.89 3.41
N THR A 68 -5.02 -5.58 3.11
CA THR A 68 -6.07 -4.97 2.29
C THR A 68 -5.77 -5.23 0.81
N LYS A 69 -6.52 -6.15 0.21
CA LYS A 69 -6.50 -6.39 -1.24
C LYS A 69 -7.64 -5.60 -1.88
N PHE A 70 -7.34 -4.88 -2.95
CA PHE A 70 -8.32 -4.13 -3.71
C PHE A 70 -7.88 -4.04 -5.17
N LYS A 71 -8.83 -3.77 -6.06
CA LYS A 71 -8.62 -3.50 -7.48
C LYS A 71 -9.12 -2.11 -7.81
N MET A 72 -8.83 -1.64 -9.02
CA MET A 72 -9.36 -0.34 -9.49
C MET A 72 -10.89 -0.30 -9.48
N ALA A 73 -11.56 -1.44 -9.70
CA ALA A 73 -13.02 -1.54 -9.58
C ALA A 73 -13.53 -1.20 -8.16
N ASP A 74 -12.80 -1.59 -7.11
CA ASP A 74 -13.14 -1.24 -5.73
C ASP A 74 -12.97 0.26 -5.47
N ILE A 75 -11.92 0.86 -6.05
CA ILE A 75 -11.68 2.32 -5.98
C ILE A 75 -12.83 3.07 -6.66
N ASN A 76 -13.27 2.61 -7.83
CA ASN A 76 -14.43 3.18 -8.53
C ASN A 76 -15.72 3.04 -7.73
N ALA A 77 -15.83 1.99 -6.91
CA ALA A 77 -16.94 1.76 -6.00
C ALA A 77 -16.79 2.50 -4.64
N GLY A 78 -15.82 3.41 -4.51
CA GLY A 78 -15.63 4.22 -3.30
C GLY A 78 -14.89 3.54 -2.16
N LYS A 79 -14.17 2.44 -2.41
CA LYS A 79 -13.36 1.72 -1.42
C LYS A 79 -11.87 2.06 -1.54
N ALA A 80 -11.07 1.70 -0.54
CA ALA A 80 -9.63 1.96 -0.50
C ALA A 80 -9.33 3.45 -0.82
N CYS A 81 -8.53 3.73 -1.85
CA CYS A 81 -8.21 5.10 -2.28
C CYS A 81 -9.47 5.91 -2.62
N GLY A 82 -10.51 5.24 -3.14
CA GLY A 82 -11.77 5.86 -3.57
C GLY A 82 -12.63 6.41 -2.44
N VAL A 83 -12.34 6.08 -1.18
CA VAL A 83 -13.02 6.67 -0.01
C VAL A 83 -12.81 8.18 0.04
N CYS A 84 -11.66 8.67 -0.43
CA CYS A 84 -11.33 10.08 -0.47
C CYS A 84 -11.09 10.60 -1.89
N HIS A 85 -10.56 9.78 -2.81
CA HIS A 85 -10.34 10.16 -4.21
C HIS A 85 -11.60 10.03 -5.07
N ASP A 86 -12.69 10.66 -4.61
CA ASP A 86 -14.03 10.63 -5.18
C ASP A 86 -14.35 11.86 -6.05
N GLY A 87 -13.42 12.83 -6.12
CA GLY A 87 -13.62 14.12 -6.80
C GLY A 87 -14.17 15.22 -5.88
N LYS A 88 -14.42 14.92 -4.61
CA LYS A 88 -14.89 15.89 -3.60
C LYS A 88 -13.80 16.14 -2.55
N LYS A 89 -13.31 15.09 -1.89
CA LYS A 89 -12.29 15.22 -0.84
C LYS A 89 -10.87 15.22 -1.40
N GLY A 90 -10.65 14.43 -2.43
CA GLY A 90 -9.42 14.38 -3.22
C GLY A 90 -9.76 14.36 -4.71
N PHE A 91 -8.73 14.42 -5.56
CA PHE A 91 -8.93 14.28 -7.00
C PHE A 91 -9.59 12.94 -7.31
N LYS A 92 -10.43 12.91 -8.36
CA LYS A 92 -11.18 11.72 -8.73
C LYS A 92 -10.23 10.64 -9.28
N ALA A 93 -10.17 9.48 -8.63
CA ALA A 93 -9.21 8.42 -8.97
C ALA A 93 -9.46 7.78 -10.35
N ASN A 94 -10.69 7.82 -10.85
CA ASN A 94 -11.08 7.21 -12.12
C ASN A 94 -11.10 8.16 -13.31
N ASP A 95 -10.66 9.41 -13.10
CA ASP A 95 -10.46 10.36 -14.18
C ASP A 95 -9.15 10.02 -14.92
N PRO A 96 -9.19 9.79 -16.25
CA PRO A 96 -8.00 9.50 -17.05
C PRO A 96 -6.86 10.51 -16.87
N ALA A 97 -7.16 11.78 -16.61
CA ALA A 97 -6.17 12.82 -16.38
C ALA A 97 -5.39 12.64 -15.06
N ASN A 98 -5.90 11.83 -14.13
CA ASN A 98 -5.29 11.61 -12.81
C ASN A 98 -4.54 10.27 -12.70
N CYS A 99 -4.59 9.38 -13.70
CA CYS A 99 -3.94 8.07 -13.65
C CYS A 99 -2.44 8.17 -13.29
N SER A 100 -1.74 9.12 -13.91
CA SER A 100 -0.30 9.35 -13.72
C SER A 100 0.05 9.96 -12.36
N LYS A 101 -0.93 10.44 -11.59
CA LYS A 101 -0.71 10.96 -10.22
C LYS A 101 -0.36 9.83 -9.26
N CYS A 102 -0.96 8.65 -9.48
CA CYS A 102 -0.72 7.46 -8.67
C CYS A 102 0.23 6.48 -9.36
N HIS A 103 -0.03 6.17 -10.63
CA HIS A 103 0.70 5.16 -11.38
C HIS A 103 1.97 5.75 -11.98
N LYS A 104 3.12 5.39 -11.39
CA LYS A 104 4.44 5.79 -11.86
C LYS A 104 5.11 4.58 -12.53
N LYS A 105 5.60 4.77 -13.75
CA LYS A 105 6.45 3.80 -14.45
C LYS A 105 7.89 3.92 -13.96
#